data_AF-A0A5Q4BSU0-F1
#
_entry.id   AF-A0A5Q4BSU0-F1
#
_cell.length_a   1.000
_cell.length_b   1.000
_cell.length_c   1.000
_cell.angle_alpha   90.00
_cell.angle_beta   90.00
_cell.angle_gamma   90.00
#
_symmetry.space_group_name_H-M   'P 1'
#
loop_
_entity.id
_entity.type
_entity.pdbx_description
1 polymer ?
#
loop_
_entity_poly.entity_id
_entity_poly.type
_entity_poly.pdbx_seq_one_letter_code
_entity_poly.pdbx_strand_id
1 'polypeptide(L)'
;MASTSIVGMSGRQYVRGQLLHRDQRGRDTIFKATRGGDSAPVVFNHVSDSIYKLSQRLGTEFADCHWLRMPIDYNDDEYIVVYPYFKDTMLNLVRADPDFPEGALKKALRHVGEGLREFHAKGWLHLVPLVDVKPDNIFIDWTTSADGKKTITSAALGDFGISFKPEGNTPLRTAHPVGNFMWRSPEGQTGTGVTKASDVFSFGLLCIYALGGADFLLMENEQELAQLAAQGVRPEQAILTRHLTYFGPATQGLLRQVDKSWRDVLAGMSADAVAAVQEQPGLSFKVWGAVLGPAAVDMLSQMTNPDPTVRPSMNEVMSHLWWQEL
;
A
#
# COMPACT_ATOMS: atom_id res chain seq x y z
N MET A 1 21.43 28.50 4.52
CA MET A 1 21.29 28.16 3.08
C MET A 1 20.20 29.04 2.51
N ALA A 2 20.44 29.69 1.37
CA ALA A 2 19.44 30.56 0.75
C ALA A 2 18.17 29.75 0.42
N SER A 3 17.01 30.24 0.81
CA SER A 3 15.71 29.64 0.46
C SER A 3 15.54 29.73 -1.05
N THR A 4 15.65 28.60 -1.75
CA THR A 4 15.42 28.53 -3.18
C THR A 4 13.92 28.65 -3.43
N SER A 5 13.49 29.74 -4.04
CA SER A 5 12.12 29.89 -4.54
C SER A 5 12.02 29.26 -5.92
N ILE A 6 10.96 28.49 -6.17
CA ILE A 6 10.64 27.97 -7.49
C ILE A 6 9.30 28.52 -7.95
N VAL A 7 9.09 28.59 -9.26
CA VAL A 7 7.80 28.95 -9.87
C VAL A 7 7.24 27.69 -10.50
N GLY A 8 6.03 27.30 -10.10
CA GLY A 8 5.33 26.18 -10.71
C GLY A 8 4.71 26.56 -12.06
N MET A 9 4.33 25.56 -12.85
CA MET A 9 3.64 25.73 -14.13
C MET A 9 2.31 26.48 -13.97
N SER A 10 1.68 26.42 -12.79
CA SER A 10 0.48 27.22 -12.48
C SER A 10 0.77 28.73 -12.29
N GLY A 11 2.04 29.15 -12.33
CA GLY A 11 2.49 30.49 -12.01
C GLY A 11 2.62 30.77 -10.50
N ARG A 12 2.25 29.80 -9.65
CA ARG A 12 2.41 29.93 -8.20
C ARG A 12 3.89 29.90 -7.82
N GLN A 13 4.25 30.77 -6.89
CA GLN A 13 5.56 30.74 -6.27
C GLN A 13 5.56 29.79 -5.08
N TYR A 14 6.68 29.11 -4.88
CA TYR A 14 6.86 28.23 -3.74
C TYR A 14 8.25 28.42 -3.15
N VAL A 15 8.34 28.31 -1.82
CA VAL A 15 9.59 28.48 -1.09
C VAL A 15 10.01 27.14 -0.51
N ARG A 16 11.16 26.63 -0.95
CA ARG A 16 11.74 25.39 -0.42
C ARG A 16 12.09 25.56 1.06
N GLY A 17 11.70 24.58 1.87
CA GLY A 17 11.95 24.55 3.31
C GLY A 17 12.75 23.32 3.73
N GLN A 18 12.22 22.58 4.70
CA GLN A 18 12.88 21.45 5.34
C GLN A 18 13.10 20.27 4.37
N LEU A 19 14.29 19.69 4.37
CA LEU A 19 14.57 18.41 3.71
C LEU A 19 13.84 17.27 4.44
N LEU A 20 13.09 16.45 3.70
CA LEU A 20 12.34 15.30 4.23
C LEU A 20 12.97 13.96 3.87
N HIS A 21 13.63 13.84 2.71
CA HIS A 21 14.18 12.57 2.26
C HIS A 21 15.43 12.73 1.39
N ARG A 22 16.34 11.77 1.49
CA ARG A 22 17.47 11.55 0.59
C ARG A 22 17.37 10.16 -0.03
N ASP A 23 17.68 10.05 -1.31
CA ASP A 23 17.77 8.76 -1.97
C ASP A 23 18.97 7.93 -1.48
N GLN A 24 19.06 6.69 -1.95
CA GLN A 24 20.16 5.75 -1.59
C GLN A 24 21.55 6.25 -1.99
N ARG A 25 21.63 7.24 -2.89
CA ARG A 25 22.89 7.87 -3.33
C ARG A 25 23.19 9.14 -2.53
N GLY A 26 22.38 9.44 -1.51
CA GLY A 26 22.52 10.62 -0.65
C GLY A 26 22.01 11.91 -1.29
N ARG A 27 21.30 11.86 -2.42
CA ARG A 27 20.76 13.05 -3.07
C ARG A 27 19.47 13.49 -2.39
N ASP A 28 19.37 14.78 -2.10
CA ASP A 28 18.15 15.38 -1.57
C ASP A 28 17.03 15.30 -2.61
N THR A 29 15.93 14.60 -2.28
CA THR A 29 14.85 14.32 -3.24
C THR A 29 13.52 14.90 -2.82
N ILE A 30 13.18 14.88 -1.52
CA ILE A 30 11.89 15.36 -1.04
C ILE A 30 12.07 16.50 -0.05
N PHE A 31 11.33 17.59 -0.25
CA PHE A 31 11.36 18.75 0.63
C PHE A 31 9.95 19.13 1.06
N LYS A 32 9.79 19.56 2.31
CA LYS A 32 8.65 20.38 2.73
C LYS A 32 8.88 21.79 2.22
N ALA A 33 7.88 22.37 1.59
CA ALA A 33 7.91 23.73 1.07
C ALA A 33 6.63 24.47 1.48
N THR A 34 6.60 25.77 1.25
CA THR A 34 5.40 26.60 1.46
C THR A 34 4.97 27.24 0.15
N ARG A 35 3.66 27.31 -0.05
CA ARG A 35 3.05 28.04 -1.17
C ARG A 35 3.10 29.54 -0.88
N GLY A 36 3.58 30.32 -1.85
CA GLY A 36 3.58 31.77 -1.80
C GLY A 36 2.15 32.32 -1.73
N GLY A 37 1.93 33.33 -0.91
CA GLY A 37 0.61 33.94 -0.68
C GLY A 37 0.00 33.53 0.66
N ASP A 38 -0.25 32.24 0.88
CA ASP A 38 -0.92 31.74 2.09
C ASP A 38 -0.01 30.91 3.01
N SER A 39 1.23 30.66 2.61
CA SER A 39 2.20 29.84 3.35
C SER A 39 1.72 28.41 3.64
N ALA A 40 0.74 27.91 2.88
CA ALA A 40 0.25 26.55 3.05
C ALA A 40 1.36 25.53 2.75
N PRO A 41 1.54 24.48 3.58
CA PRO A 41 2.59 23.50 3.37
C PRO A 41 2.31 22.65 2.14
N VAL A 42 3.36 22.37 1.38
CA VAL A 42 3.37 21.45 0.23
C VAL A 42 4.62 20.58 0.28
N VAL A 43 4.69 19.58 -0.60
CA VAL A 43 5.85 18.72 -0.76
C VAL A 43 6.41 18.87 -2.17
N PHE A 44 7.71 19.11 -2.27
CA PHE A 44 8.45 18.98 -3.53
C PHE A 44 9.05 17.59 -3.60
N ASN A 45 8.95 16.98 -4.79
CA ASN A 45 9.64 15.75 -5.10
C ASN A 45 10.45 15.94 -6.39
N HIS A 46 11.77 15.89 -6.27
CA HIS A 46 12.70 15.84 -7.40
C HIS A 46 12.70 14.43 -7.98
N VAL A 47 12.32 14.31 -9.25
CA VAL A 47 12.12 13.00 -9.88
C VAL A 47 12.85 12.88 -11.22
N SER A 48 12.95 11.67 -11.73
CA SER A 48 13.45 11.47 -13.10
C SER A 48 12.42 11.95 -14.14
N ASP A 49 12.87 12.25 -15.36
CA ASP A 49 11.99 12.61 -16.49
C ASP A 49 10.85 11.61 -16.72
N SER A 50 11.12 10.31 -16.58
CA SER A 50 10.10 9.26 -16.74
C SER A 50 8.99 9.35 -15.67
N ILE A 51 9.37 9.58 -14.42
CA ILE A 51 8.44 9.72 -13.29
C ILE A 51 7.70 11.05 -13.38
N TYR A 52 8.38 12.11 -13.82
CA TYR A 52 7.78 13.43 -14.04
C TYR A 52 6.64 13.35 -15.05
N LYS A 53 6.90 12.78 -16.24
CA LYS A 53 5.89 12.58 -17.29
C LYS A 53 4.73 11.69 -16.84
N LEU A 54 5.02 10.61 -16.11
CA LEU A 54 3.99 9.76 -15.52
C LEU A 54 3.13 10.55 -14.52
N SER A 55 3.75 11.35 -13.66
CA SER A 55 3.05 12.18 -12.67
C SER A 55 2.13 13.20 -13.34
N GLN A 56 2.56 13.85 -14.42
CA GLN A 56 1.71 14.75 -15.21
C GLN A 56 0.50 14.04 -15.80
N ARG A 57 0.70 12.85 -16.38
CA ARG A 57 -0.38 12.02 -16.93
C ARG A 57 -1.39 11.65 -15.83
N LEU A 58 -0.92 11.14 -14.69
CA LEU A 58 -1.77 10.76 -13.58
C LEU A 58 -2.50 11.96 -12.98
N GLY A 59 -1.82 13.09 -12.79
CA GLY A 59 -2.43 14.31 -12.26
C GLY A 59 -3.55 14.84 -13.15
N THR A 60 -3.43 14.69 -14.48
CA THR A 60 -4.52 15.03 -15.41
C THR A 60 -5.64 13.99 -15.37
N GLU A 61 -5.30 12.71 -15.38
CA GLU A 61 -6.29 11.63 -15.43
C GLU A 61 -7.09 11.53 -14.12
N PHE A 62 -6.53 11.91 -12.98
CA PHE A 62 -7.14 11.82 -11.65
C PHE A 62 -7.33 13.16 -10.96
N ALA A 63 -7.43 14.26 -11.72
CA ALA A 63 -7.57 15.62 -11.18
C ALA A 63 -8.76 15.78 -10.19
N ASP A 64 -9.85 15.06 -10.42
CA ASP A 64 -11.07 15.12 -9.61
C ASP A 64 -11.10 14.08 -8.48
N CYS A 65 -10.08 13.23 -8.35
CA CYS A 65 -10.04 12.20 -7.33
C CYS A 65 -9.40 12.73 -6.04
N HIS A 66 -10.21 12.89 -4.99
CA HIS A 66 -9.73 13.40 -3.70
C HIS A 66 -9.11 12.32 -2.80
N TRP A 67 -9.23 11.05 -3.17
CA TRP A 67 -8.74 9.90 -2.41
C TRP A 67 -7.32 9.46 -2.81
N LEU A 68 -6.81 10.02 -3.90
CA LEU A 68 -5.46 9.80 -4.38
C LEU A 68 -4.65 11.08 -4.20
N ARG A 69 -3.41 10.96 -3.71
CA ARG A 69 -2.49 12.07 -3.53
C ARG A 69 -1.87 12.45 -4.87
N MET A 70 -2.62 13.19 -5.66
CA MET A 70 -2.18 13.67 -6.98
C MET A 70 -1.34 14.95 -6.89
N PRO A 71 -0.47 15.20 -7.87
CA PRO A 71 0.24 16.48 -7.96
C PRO A 71 -0.71 17.66 -8.12
N ILE A 72 -0.33 18.80 -7.53
CA ILE A 72 -1.08 20.06 -7.59
C ILE A 72 -0.37 21.13 -8.42
N ASP A 73 0.91 20.92 -8.74
CA ASP A 73 1.72 21.75 -9.63
C ASP A 73 3.00 21.02 -10.04
N TYR A 74 3.74 21.59 -10.97
CA TYR A 74 5.01 21.04 -11.47
C TYR A 74 6.01 22.16 -11.77
N ASN A 75 7.29 21.85 -11.88
CA ASN A 75 8.32 22.74 -12.42
C ASN A 75 9.19 21.96 -13.40
N ASP A 76 9.16 22.38 -14.67
CA ASP A 76 9.84 21.69 -15.77
C ASP A 76 11.36 21.83 -15.71
N ASP A 77 11.87 22.98 -15.25
CA ASP A 77 13.31 23.28 -15.25
C ASP A 77 14.10 22.37 -14.29
N GLU A 78 13.53 22.09 -13.12
CA GLU A 78 14.13 21.26 -12.07
C GLU A 78 13.53 19.84 -11.98
N TYR A 79 12.58 19.48 -12.85
CA TYR A 79 11.82 18.22 -12.77
C TYR A 79 11.18 17.98 -11.39
N ILE A 80 10.56 19.03 -10.83
CA ILE A 80 9.91 18.97 -9.52
C ILE A 80 8.41 18.71 -9.69
N VAL A 81 7.91 17.72 -8.97
CA VAL A 81 6.48 17.51 -8.79
C VAL A 81 6.05 18.06 -7.42
N VAL A 82 5.01 18.89 -7.42
CA VAL A 82 4.47 19.49 -6.19
C VAL A 82 3.24 18.74 -5.74
N TYR A 83 3.25 18.21 -4.52
CA TYR A 83 2.16 17.45 -3.92
C TYR A 83 1.54 18.20 -2.74
N PRO A 84 0.27 17.93 -2.41
CA PRO A 84 -0.29 18.36 -1.13
C PRO A 84 0.50 17.73 0.03
N TYR A 85 0.68 18.50 1.09
CA TYR A 85 1.31 18.03 2.33
C TYR A 85 0.24 17.38 3.22
N PHE A 86 0.63 16.30 3.90
CA PHE A 86 -0.14 15.67 4.97
C PHE A 86 0.72 15.63 6.21
N LYS A 87 0.10 15.73 7.39
CA LYS A 87 0.80 15.74 8.67
C LYS A 87 1.49 14.42 8.97
N ASP A 88 0.91 13.30 8.53
CA ASP A 88 1.36 11.97 8.91
C ASP A 88 1.18 10.91 7.82
N THR A 89 1.69 9.71 8.09
CA THR A 89 1.36 8.48 7.37
C THR A 89 0.59 7.53 8.29
N MET A 90 -0.17 6.58 7.74
CA MET A 90 -0.85 5.56 8.55
C MET A 90 0.16 4.72 9.36
N LEU A 91 1.32 4.40 8.77
CA LEU A 91 2.37 3.66 9.49
C LEU A 91 2.80 4.39 10.76
N ASN A 92 3.17 5.66 10.61
CA ASN A 92 3.66 6.46 11.72
C ASN A 92 2.56 6.70 12.76
N LEU A 93 1.34 6.99 12.32
CA LEU A 93 0.20 7.22 13.20
C LEU A 93 -0.10 6.00 14.06
N VAL A 94 -0.27 4.82 13.46
CA VAL A 94 -0.61 3.58 14.18
C VAL A 94 0.53 3.13 15.09
N ARG A 95 1.79 3.35 14.70
CA ARG A 95 2.94 3.05 15.58
C ARG A 95 3.04 4.00 16.77
N ALA A 96 2.79 5.29 16.55
CA ALA A 96 2.89 6.29 17.61
C ALA A 96 1.70 6.22 18.58
N ASP A 97 0.54 5.75 18.10
CA ASP A 97 -0.70 5.69 18.84
C ASP A 97 -1.49 4.41 18.47
N PRO A 98 -1.10 3.24 19.00
CA PRO A 98 -1.76 1.96 18.70
C PRO A 98 -3.25 1.93 19.08
N ASP A 99 -3.65 2.78 20.04
CA ASP A 99 -5.03 2.93 20.51
C ASP A 99 -5.81 4.01 19.73
N PHE A 100 -5.32 4.46 18.57
CA PHE A 100 -6.03 5.43 17.74
C PHE A 100 -7.43 4.87 17.38
N PRO A 101 -8.51 5.68 17.44
CA PRO A 101 -9.86 5.17 17.32
C PRO A 101 -10.10 4.33 16.04
N GLU A 102 -10.48 3.07 16.21
CA GLU A 102 -10.70 2.11 15.12
C GLU A 102 -11.66 2.66 14.05
N GLY A 103 -12.79 3.26 14.46
CA GLY A 103 -13.75 3.86 13.53
C GLY A 103 -13.16 4.98 12.67
N ALA A 104 -12.18 5.73 13.19
CA ALA A 104 -11.48 6.74 12.41
C ALA A 104 -10.51 6.10 11.40
N LEU A 105 -9.77 5.06 11.79
CA LEU A 105 -8.91 4.28 10.89
C LEU A 105 -9.73 3.59 9.79
N LYS A 106 -10.87 2.98 10.14
CA LYS A 106 -11.81 2.37 9.19
C LYS A 106 -12.34 3.39 8.17
N LYS A 107 -12.65 4.62 8.61
CA LYS A 107 -13.02 5.71 7.69
C LYS A 107 -11.89 6.05 6.71
N ALA A 108 -10.64 6.10 7.19
CA ALA A 108 -9.48 6.36 6.33
C ALA A 108 -9.26 5.23 5.31
N LEU A 109 -9.36 3.96 5.75
CA LEU A 109 -9.29 2.80 4.87
C LEU A 109 -10.39 2.83 3.80
N ARG A 110 -11.61 3.25 4.16
CA ARG A 110 -12.70 3.41 3.19
C ARG A 110 -12.33 4.42 2.10
N HIS A 111 -11.80 5.59 2.47
CA HIS A 111 -11.32 6.59 1.50
C HIS A 111 -10.25 6.00 0.57
N VAL A 112 -9.26 5.29 1.13
CA VAL A 112 -8.23 4.62 0.33
C VAL A 112 -8.83 3.60 -0.64
N GLY A 113 -9.81 2.81 -0.19
CA GLY A 113 -10.52 1.85 -1.03
C GLY A 113 -11.32 2.50 -2.17
N GLU A 114 -11.97 3.64 -1.92
CA GLU A 114 -12.62 4.45 -2.96
C GLU A 114 -11.62 4.95 -4.02
N GLY A 115 -10.45 5.44 -3.58
CA GLY A 115 -9.37 5.84 -4.49
C GLY A 115 -8.88 4.70 -5.35
N LEU A 116 -8.63 3.53 -4.74
CA LEU A 116 -8.17 2.34 -5.46
C LEU A 116 -9.23 1.83 -6.45
N ARG A 117 -10.51 1.92 -6.10
CA ARG A 117 -11.64 1.62 -6.99
C ARG A 117 -11.63 2.51 -8.22
N GLU A 118 -11.47 3.82 -8.06
CA GLU A 118 -11.37 4.77 -9.18
C GLU A 118 -10.13 4.51 -10.04
N PHE A 119 -9.00 4.20 -9.41
CA PHE A 119 -7.75 3.85 -10.09
C PHE A 119 -7.93 2.63 -10.99
N HIS A 120 -8.53 1.57 -10.44
CA HIS A 120 -8.85 0.34 -11.16
C HIS A 120 -9.89 0.56 -12.27
N ALA A 121 -10.88 1.42 -12.06
CA ALA A 121 -11.91 1.73 -13.06
C ALA A 121 -11.32 2.36 -14.32
N LYS A 122 -10.25 3.17 -14.17
CA LYS A 122 -9.52 3.74 -15.31
C LYS A 122 -8.49 2.81 -15.92
N GLY A 123 -8.42 1.55 -15.45
CA GLY A 123 -7.54 0.51 -15.97
C GLY A 123 -6.12 0.57 -15.43
N TRP A 124 -5.85 1.37 -14.40
CA TRP A 124 -4.54 1.41 -13.78
C TRP A 124 -4.38 0.33 -12.72
N LEU A 125 -3.14 -0.13 -12.59
CA LEU A 125 -2.63 -0.88 -11.46
C LEU A 125 -1.77 0.07 -10.66
N HIS A 126 -2.00 0.16 -9.34
CA HIS A 126 -1.08 0.93 -8.49
C HIS A 126 0.33 0.34 -8.57
N LEU A 127 0.38 -0.94 -8.95
CA LEU A 127 1.53 -1.80 -9.22
C LEU A 127 2.23 -1.48 -10.55
N VAL A 128 3.48 -0.99 -10.50
CA VAL A 128 4.69 -1.64 -11.09
C VAL A 128 5.81 -0.68 -11.53
N PRO A 129 7.04 -0.81 -10.98
CA PRO A 129 7.46 -1.79 -9.97
C PRO A 129 6.83 -1.46 -8.60
N LEU A 130 7.18 -1.98 -7.45
CA LEU A 130 6.51 -1.66 -6.16
C LEU A 130 4.97 -1.74 -6.08
N VAL A 131 4.47 -2.95 -5.84
CA VAL A 131 3.25 -3.11 -5.04
C VAL A 131 3.44 -2.36 -3.73
N ASP A 132 2.68 -1.29 -3.54
CA ASP A 132 2.90 -0.39 -2.40
C ASP A 132 1.61 0.20 -1.83
N VAL A 133 0.49 -0.54 -1.92
CA VAL A 133 -0.60 -0.37 -0.96
C VAL A 133 -0.09 -0.88 0.39
N LYS A 134 0.52 0.04 1.13
CA LYS A 134 1.11 -0.17 2.45
C LYS A 134 0.88 1.05 3.34
N PRO A 135 1.02 0.92 4.66
CA PRO A 135 0.70 1.99 5.60
C PRO A 135 1.53 3.27 5.40
N ASP A 136 2.77 3.18 4.92
CA ASP A 136 3.64 4.35 4.65
C ASP A 136 3.10 5.24 3.53
N ASN A 137 2.35 4.66 2.59
CA ASN A 137 1.83 5.36 1.42
C ASN A 137 0.41 5.88 1.63
N ILE A 138 -0.16 5.66 2.81
CA ILE A 138 -1.43 6.27 3.19
C ILE A 138 -1.14 7.55 3.96
N PHE A 139 -1.32 8.67 3.28
CA PHE A 139 -1.09 10.00 3.84
C PHE A 139 -2.34 10.47 4.59
N ILE A 140 -2.17 10.92 5.83
CA ILE A 140 -3.29 11.21 6.73
C ILE A 140 -3.12 12.58 7.39
N ASP A 141 -4.22 13.32 7.43
CA ASP A 141 -4.41 14.43 8.34
C ASP A 141 -5.39 14.04 9.43
N TRP A 142 -5.04 14.37 10.66
CA TRP A 142 -5.86 14.11 11.83
C TRP A 142 -5.85 15.31 12.79
N THR A 143 -6.84 15.32 13.67
CA THR A 143 -7.02 16.33 14.72
C THR A 143 -7.49 15.67 16.01
N THR A 144 -7.22 16.35 17.12
CA THR A 144 -7.79 16.04 18.43
C THR A 144 -8.67 17.21 18.84
N SER A 145 -9.95 16.96 19.11
CA SER A 145 -10.86 17.99 19.63
C SER A 145 -10.55 18.32 21.10
N ALA A 146 -11.16 19.38 21.62
CA ALA A 146 -10.93 19.86 22.99
C ALA A 146 -11.30 18.83 24.08
N ASP A 147 -12.22 17.90 23.78
CA ASP A 147 -12.62 16.77 24.62
C ASP A 147 -11.71 15.54 24.48
N GLY A 148 -10.62 15.64 23.70
CA GLY A 148 -9.65 14.56 23.51
C GLY A 148 -9.99 13.57 22.38
N LYS A 149 -11.11 13.75 21.67
CA LYS A 149 -11.49 12.84 20.58
C LYS A 149 -10.58 13.03 19.35
N LYS A 150 -9.86 11.97 19.00
CA LYS A 150 -9.02 11.91 17.79
C LYS A 150 -9.87 11.56 16.57
N THR A 151 -9.68 12.27 15.46
CA THR A 151 -10.39 12.01 14.20
C THR A 151 -9.48 12.19 13.00
N ILE A 152 -9.73 11.43 11.94
CA ILE A 152 -9.07 11.61 10.64
C ILE A 152 -9.90 12.58 9.80
N THR A 153 -9.27 13.69 9.40
CA THR A 153 -9.87 14.73 8.57
C THR A 153 -9.67 14.48 7.09
N SER A 154 -8.55 13.85 6.71
CA SER A 154 -8.27 13.48 5.32
C SER A 154 -7.37 12.24 5.27
N ALA A 155 -7.57 11.40 4.26
CA ALA A 155 -6.73 10.24 3.98
C ALA A 155 -6.62 10.07 2.46
N ALA A 156 -5.40 9.87 1.97
CA ALA A 156 -5.16 9.66 0.55
C ALA A 156 -4.06 8.61 0.33
N LEU A 157 -4.29 7.72 -0.65
CA LEU A 157 -3.25 6.84 -1.17
C LEU A 157 -2.27 7.65 -2.01
N GLY A 158 -0.97 7.52 -1.76
CA GLY A 158 0.09 8.19 -2.51
C GLY A 158 1.10 7.23 -3.11
N ASP A 159 2.18 7.82 -3.62
CA ASP A 159 3.29 7.16 -4.31
C ASP A 159 2.89 6.37 -5.58
N PHE A 160 2.62 7.11 -6.64
CA PHE A 160 2.30 6.55 -7.97
C PHE A 160 3.47 6.66 -8.94
N GLY A 161 4.69 6.88 -8.43
CA GLY A 161 5.87 7.20 -9.26
C GLY A 161 6.23 6.12 -10.27
N ILE A 162 5.59 4.96 -10.15
CA ILE A 162 5.75 3.79 -10.99
C ILE A 162 4.42 3.04 -11.13
N SER A 163 3.28 3.72 -11.14
CA SER A 163 2.04 3.02 -11.49
C SER A 163 2.01 2.64 -12.96
N PHE A 164 1.32 1.54 -13.28
CA PHE A 164 1.30 0.97 -14.62
C PHE A 164 -0.13 0.82 -15.14
N LYS A 165 -0.33 1.11 -16.42
CA LYS A 165 -1.59 0.88 -17.13
C LYS A 165 -1.40 -0.29 -18.09
N PRO A 166 -1.79 -1.52 -17.72
CA PRO A 166 -1.67 -2.67 -18.61
C PRO A 166 -2.46 -2.47 -19.90
N GLU A 167 -1.91 -3.00 -21.00
CA GLU A 167 -2.64 -3.14 -22.24
C GLU A 167 -3.56 -4.37 -22.14
N GLY A 168 -4.86 -4.09 -22.01
CA GLY A 168 -5.88 -5.12 -21.83
C GLY A 168 -5.81 -5.80 -20.46
N ASN A 169 -6.18 -7.08 -20.42
CA ASN A 169 -6.24 -7.88 -19.18
C ASN A 169 -5.04 -8.83 -19.03
N THR A 170 -3.95 -8.58 -19.75
CA THR A 170 -2.77 -9.45 -19.68
C THR A 170 -2.12 -9.32 -18.31
N PRO A 171 -1.99 -10.42 -17.54
CA PRO A 171 -1.28 -10.38 -16.26
C PRO A 171 0.15 -9.90 -16.47
N LEU A 172 0.60 -9.05 -15.58
CA LEU A 172 1.94 -8.51 -15.66
C LEU A 172 2.98 -9.55 -15.22
N ARG A 173 4.10 -9.55 -15.94
CA ARG A 173 5.30 -10.31 -15.61
C ARG A 173 6.51 -9.39 -15.49
N THR A 174 7.25 -9.51 -14.40
CA THR A 174 8.50 -8.78 -14.16
C THR A 174 9.69 -9.73 -14.10
N ALA A 175 10.90 -9.23 -14.37
CA ALA A 175 12.12 -10.05 -14.28
C ALA A 175 12.42 -10.51 -12.84
N HIS A 176 12.04 -9.68 -11.87
CA HIS A 176 12.15 -9.95 -10.43
C HIS A 176 10.88 -9.47 -9.71
N PRO A 177 10.49 -10.09 -8.58
CA PRO A 177 9.43 -9.59 -7.72
C PRO A 177 9.74 -8.16 -7.25
N VAL A 178 8.77 -7.25 -7.27
CA VAL A 178 9.01 -5.84 -6.90
C VAL A 178 8.00 -5.31 -5.90
N GLY A 179 8.44 -4.41 -5.02
CA GLY A 179 7.64 -3.87 -3.90
C GLY A 179 8.12 -4.33 -2.55
N ASN A 180 7.51 -3.75 -1.52
CA ASN A 180 7.78 -4.16 -0.16
C ASN A 180 7.22 -5.57 0.02
N PHE A 181 8.11 -6.54 0.26
CA PHE A 181 7.76 -7.95 0.30
C PHE A 181 6.74 -8.30 1.38
N MET A 182 6.62 -7.51 2.45
CA MET A 182 5.62 -7.71 3.50
C MET A 182 4.18 -7.51 3.00
N TRP A 183 3.99 -6.70 1.95
CA TRP A 183 2.66 -6.31 1.46
C TRP A 183 2.28 -6.99 0.14
N ARG A 184 3.16 -7.82 -0.42
CA ARG A 184 2.90 -8.49 -1.71
C ARG A 184 1.92 -9.64 -1.57
N SER A 185 1.04 -9.75 -2.56
CA SER A 185 0.23 -10.95 -2.77
C SER A 185 1.09 -12.17 -3.12
N PRO A 186 0.59 -13.40 -2.95
CA PRO A 186 1.34 -14.61 -3.28
C PRO A 186 1.86 -14.66 -4.72
N GLU A 187 1.04 -14.29 -5.70
CA GLU A 187 1.50 -14.17 -7.09
C GLU A 187 2.50 -13.01 -7.26
N GLY A 188 2.33 -11.90 -6.53
CA GLY A 188 3.29 -10.79 -6.48
C GLY A 188 4.67 -11.18 -5.93
N GLN A 189 4.74 -12.13 -4.98
CA GLN A 189 6.02 -12.68 -4.49
C GLN A 189 6.79 -13.42 -5.59
N THR A 190 6.10 -13.93 -6.62
CA THR A 190 6.73 -14.65 -7.73
C THR A 190 7.19 -13.73 -8.87
N GLY A 191 6.68 -12.49 -8.93
CA GLY A 191 6.88 -11.57 -10.05
C GLY A 191 6.07 -11.92 -11.30
N THR A 192 5.12 -12.86 -11.19
CA THR A 192 4.30 -13.36 -12.31
C THR A 192 2.83 -13.36 -11.94
N GLY A 193 1.96 -13.09 -12.91
CA GLY A 193 0.50 -13.16 -12.68
C GLY A 193 -0.07 -11.95 -11.95
N VAL A 194 0.66 -10.83 -11.89
CA VAL A 194 0.24 -9.63 -11.16
C VAL A 194 -0.91 -8.94 -11.90
N THR A 195 -2.00 -8.65 -11.17
CA THR A 195 -3.21 -8.01 -11.70
C THR A 195 -3.82 -7.06 -10.66
N LYS A 196 -5.01 -6.50 -10.94
CA LYS A 196 -5.80 -5.73 -9.96
C LYS A 196 -6.09 -6.54 -8.68
N ALA A 197 -6.17 -7.86 -8.78
CA ALA A 197 -6.37 -8.73 -7.63
C ALA A 197 -5.19 -8.67 -6.64
N SER A 198 -3.99 -8.34 -7.11
CA SER A 198 -2.81 -8.17 -6.25
C SER A 198 -2.93 -6.90 -5.39
N ASP A 199 -3.47 -5.80 -5.94
CA ASP A 199 -3.81 -4.58 -5.19
C ASP A 199 -4.86 -4.88 -4.10
N VAL A 200 -5.87 -5.69 -4.41
CA VAL A 200 -6.93 -6.09 -3.47
C VAL A 200 -6.35 -6.85 -2.27
N PHE A 201 -5.40 -7.76 -2.50
CA PHE A 201 -4.73 -8.49 -1.43
C PHE A 201 -3.92 -7.56 -0.53
N SER A 202 -3.10 -6.68 -1.11
CA SER A 202 -2.32 -5.69 -0.35
C SER A 202 -3.22 -4.74 0.43
N PHE A 203 -4.34 -4.32 -0.14
CA PHE A 203 -5.35 -3.54 0.58
C PHE A 203 -5.98 -4.32 1.74
N GLY A 204 -6.18 -5.63 1.59
CA GLY A 204 -6.65 -6.51 2.67
C GLY A 204 -5.65 -6.57 3.83
N LEU A 205 -4.36 -6.71 3.53
CA LEU A 205 -3.29 -6.63 4.53
C LEU A 205 -3.26 -5.28 5.23
N LEU A 206 -3.39 -4.17 4.48
CA LEU A 206 -3.45 -2.82 5.04
C LEU A 206 -4.61 -2.65 6.02
N CYS A 207 -5.79 -3.16 5.68
CA CYS A 207 -6.94 -3.16 6.58
C CYS A 207 -6.66 -3.96 7.86
N ILE A 208 -6.12 -5.18 7.74
CA ILE A 208 -5.75 -6.00 8.90
C ILE A 208 -4.73 -5.27 9.79
N TYR A 209 -3.70 -4.67 9.20
CA TYR A 209 -2.67 -3.91 9.91
C TYR A 209 -3.28 -2.76 10.72
N ALA A 210 -4.08 -1.93 10.06
CA ALA A 210 -4.67 -0.73 10.68
C ALA A 210 -5.68 -1.07 11.78
N LEU A 211 -6.20 -2.30 11.81
CA LEU A 211 -7.13 -2.79 12.81
C LEU A 211 -6.44 -3.64 13.90
N GLY A 212 -5.13 -3.42 14.11
CA GLY A 212 -4.37 -4.05 15.19
C GLY A 212 -3.66 -5.36 14.83
N GLY A 213 -3.67 -5.78 13.55
CA GLY A 213 -3.00 -6.99 13.08
C GLY A 213 -1.49 -6.87 12.84
N ALA A 214 -0.83 -5.82 13.35
CA ALA A 214 0.57 -5.52 13.04
C ALA A 214 1.55 -6.66 13.38
N ASP A 215 1.41 -7.25 14.58
CA ASP A 215 2.29 -8.33 15.06
C ASP A 215 2.21 -9.60 14.21
N PHE A 216 1.12 -9.79 13.48
CA PHE A 216 0.96 -10.91 12.56
C PHE A 216 1.61 -10.61 11.20
N LEU A 217 1.50 -9.37 10.70
CA LEU A 217 1.88 -9.06 9.33
C LEU A 217 3.34 -8.60 9.16
N LEU A 218 3.91 -7.96 10.18
CA LEU A 218 5.25 -7.39 10.07
C LEU A 218 6.35 -8.40 10.41
N MET A 219 7.48 -8.26 9.74
CA MET A 219 8.69 -9.05 10.00
C MET A 219 9.86 -8.12 10.24
N GLU A 220 9.87 -7.54 11.44
CA GLU A 220 10.83 -6.51 11.86
C GLU A 220 11.68 -6.93 13.06
N ASN A 221 11.38 -8.10 13.65
CA ASN A 221 12.15 -8.63 14.76
C ASN A 221 13.53 -9.10 14.26
N GLU A 222 14.58 -8.39 14.66
CA GLU A 222 15.96 -8.67 14.25
C GLU A 222 16.40 -10.10 14.62
N GLN A 223 15.94 -10.64 15.75
CA GLN A 223 16.27 -12.00 16.17
C GLN A 223 15.58 -13.04 15.28
N GLU A 224 14.30 -12.82 14.93
CA GLU A 224 13.59 -13.67 13.98
C GLU A 224 14.29 -13.66 12.62
N LEU A 225 14.63 -12.47 12.11
CA LEU A 225 15.34 -12.31 10.83
C LEU A 225 16.72 -12.99 10.84
N ALA A 226 17.46 -12.87 11.95
CA ALA A 226 18.75 -13.55 12.10
C ALA A 226 18.61 -15.08 12.14
N GLN A 227 17.56 -15.60 12.78
CA GLN A 227 17.27 -17.04 12.81
C GLN A 227 16.89 -17.57 11.44
N LEU A 228 16.02 -16.87 10.71
CA LEU A 228 15.66 -17.21 9.33
C LEU A 228 16.89 -17.22 8.43
N ALA A 229 17.74 -16.20 8.54
CA ALA A 229 19.00 -16.11 7.80
C ALA A 229 19.95 -17.28 8.12
N ALA A 230 20.06 -17.68 9.39
CA ALA A 230 20.88 -18.84 9.80
C ALA A 230 20.35 -20.17 9.23
N GLN A 231 19.05 -20.26 8.94
CA GLN A 231 18.41 -21.41 8.28
C GLN A 231 18.44 -21.30 6.74
N GLY A 232 19.02 -20.24 6.18
CA GLY A 232 19.03 -19.98 4.74
C GLY A 232 17.67 -19.56 4.16
N VAL A 233 16.72 -19.18 5.02
CA VAL A 233 15.39 -18.73 4.62
C VAL A 233 15.41 -17.23 4.36
N ARG A 234 14.99 -16.83 3.16
CA ARG A 234 14.89 -15.41 2.82
C ARG A 234 13.61 -14.79 3.42
N PRO A 235 13.61 -13.51 3.82
CA PRO A 235 12.43 -12.84 4.38
C PRO A 235 11.19 -12.94 3.48
N GLU A 236 11.36 -12.89 2.15
CA GLU A 236 10.27 -13.02 1.19
C GLU A 236 9.63 -14.41 1.22
N GLN A 237 10.42 -15.45 1.44
CA GLN A 237 9.93 -16.83 1.58
C GLN A 237 9.18 -16.99 2.91
N ALA A 238 9.73 -16.43 4.00
CA ALA A 238 9.11 -16.48 5.31
C ALA A 238 7.75 -15.77 5.33
N ILE A 239 7.65 -14.57 4.73
CA ILE A 239 6.36 -13.87 4.59
C ILE A 239 5.38 -14.66 3.70
N LEU A 240 5.84 -15.23 2.58
CA LEU A 240 4.95 -16.01 1.72
C LEU A 240 4.39 -17.23 2.46
N THR A 241 5.23 -17.99 3.17
CA THR A 241 4.77 -19.10 4.02
C THR A 241 3.80 -18.62 5.08
N ARG A 242 4.09 -17.49 5.75
CA ARG A 242 3.21 -16.89 6.75
C ARG A 242 1.83 -16.55 6.17
N HIS A 243 1.76 -15.92 5.00
CA HIS A 243 0.49 -15.63 4.32
C HIS A 243 -0.28 -16.90 3.97
N LEU A 244 0.40 -17.96 3.51
CA LEU A 244 -0.25 -19.24 3.23
C LEU A 244 -0.77 -19.93 4.51
N THR A 245 -0.06 -19.79 5.63
CA THR A 245 -0.53 -20.26 6.94
C THR A 245 -1.77 -19.50 7.40
N TYR A 246 -1.78 -18.18 7.27
CA TYR A 246 -2.87 -17.34 7.79
C TYR A 246 -4.13 -17.42 6.92
N PHE A 247 -3.96 -17.33 5.61
CA PHE A 247 -5.07 -17.13 4.67
C PHE A 247 -5.41 -18.39 3.87
N GLY A 248 -4.58 -19.43 3.95
CA GLY A 248 -4.81 -20.73 3.35
C GLY A 248 -3.74 -21.13 2.33
N PRO A 249 -3.69 -22.41 1.95
CA PRO A 249 -2.70 -22.92 1.00
C PRO A 249 -2.93 -22.41 -0.42
N ALA A 250 -1.89 -22.53 -1.26
CA ALA A 250 -1.98 -22.24 -2.68
C ALA A 250 -2.98 -23.17 -3.37
N THR A 251 -3.93 -22.58 -4.11
CA THR A 251 -4.91 -23.33 -4.90
C THR A 251 -4.41 -23.55 -6.34
N GLN A 252 -5.15 -24.38 -7.10
CA GLN A 252 -4.92 -24.51 -8.55
C GLN A 252 -5.08 -23.19 -9.32
N GLY A 253 -5.92 -22.25 -8.83
CA GLY A 253 -6.06 -20.94 -9.46
C GLY A 253 -4.77 -20.13 -9.36
N LEU A 254 -4.14 -20.07 -8.17
CA LEU A 254 -2.83 -19.44 -7.98
C LEU A 254 -1.74 -20.12 -8.80
N LEU A 255 -1.67 -21.46 -8.77
CA LEU A 255 -0.61 -22.22 -9.48
C LEU A 255 -0.64 -22.00 -11.01
N ARG A 256 -1.80 -21.66 -11.59
CA ARG A 256 -1.94 -21.31 -13.01
C ARG A 256 -1.43 -19.91 -13.35
N GLN A 257 -1.36 -19.00 -12.37
CA GLN A 257 -0.88 -17.63 -12.58
C GLN A 257 0.64 -17.51 -12.50
N VAL A 258 1.34 -18.54 -12.02
CA VAL A 258 2.78 -18.49 -11.77
C VAL A 258 3.57 -19.44 -12.66
N ASP A 259 4.85 -19.11 -12.83
CA ASP A 259 5.81 -19.92 -13.56
C ASP A 259 5.98 -21.32 -12.94
N LYS A 260 6.34 -22.29 -13.78
CA LYS A 260 6.52 -23.70 -13.37
C LYS A 260 7.48 -23.83 -12.18
N SER A 261 8.55 -23.04 -12.13
CA SER A 261 9.53 -23.06 -11.03
C SER A 261 8.93 -22.71 -9.67
N TRP A 262 7.86 -21.91 -9.64
CA TRP A 262 7.18 -21.50 -8.41
C TRP A 262 6.09 -22.47 -7.97
N ARG A 263 5.60 -23.34 -8.87
CA ARG A 263 4.49 -24.26 -8.54
C ARG A 263 4.88 -25.26 -7.47
N ASP A 264 6.05 -25.89 -7.62
CA ASP A 264 6.56 -26.87 -6.67
C ASP A 264 6.93 -26.21 -5.32
N VAL A 265 7.49 -24.99 -5.38
CA VAL A 265 7.81 -24.19 -4.19
C VAL A 265 6.55 -23.84 -3.40
N LEU A 266 5.51 -23.35 -4.08
CA LEU A 266 4.23 -23.02 -3.46
C LEU A 266 3.52 -24.27 -2.91
N ALA A 267 3.63 -25.40 -3.59
CA ALA A 267 3.06 -26.67 -3.11
C ALA A 267 3.76 -27.13 -1.82
N GLY A 268 5.09 -27.04 -1.75
CA GLY A 268 5.85 -27.33 -0.53
C GLY A 268 5.47 -26.41 0.63
N MET A 269 5.52 -25.10 0.41
CA MET A 269 5.11 -24.10 1.42
C MET A 269 3.66 -24.28 1.88
N SER A 270 2.77 -24.70 0.98
CA SER A 270 1.38 -24.99 1.31
C SER A 270 1.23 -26.23 2.20
N ALA A 271 2.03 -27.27 1.97
CA ALA A 271 2.04 -28.45 2.83
C ALA A 271 2.51 -28.08 4.25
N ASP A 272 3.57 -27.28 4.35
CA ASP A 272 4.07 -26.77 5.64
C ASP A 272 3.03 -25.91 6.35
N ALA A 273 2.37 -25.00 5.62
CA ALA A 273 1.29 -24.15 6.14
C ALA A 273 0.11 -24.98 6.66
N VAL A 274 -0.31 -26.01 5.93
CA VAL A 274 -1.40 -26.90 6.36
C VAL A 274 -1.02 -27.68 7.62
N ALA A 275 0.19 -28.23 7.68
CA ALA A 275 0.69 -28.93 8.87
C ALA A 275 0.73 -28.00 10.09
N ALA A 276 1.24 -26.77 9.92
CA ALA A 276 1.30 -25.77 10.98
C ALA A 276 -0.09 -25.40 11.52
N VAL A 277 -1.09 -25.20 10.65
CA VAL A 277 -2.47 -24.89 11.08
C VAL A 277 -3.15 -26.11 11.72
N GLN A 278 -2.83 -27.33 11.29
CA GLN A 278 -3.33 -28.55 11.94
C GLN A 278 -2.80 -28.69 13.38
N GLU A 279 -1.54 -28.35 13.60
CA GLU A 279 -0.92 -28.35 14.93
C GLU A 279 -1.40 -27.17 15.79
N GLN A 280 -1.50 -25.98 15.18
CA GLN A 280 -1.88 -24.74 15.84
C GLN A 280 -2.97 -24.01 15.05
N PRO A 281 -4.27 -24.36 15.26
CA PRO A 281 -5.38 -23.74 14.54
C PRO A 281 -5.46 -22.21 14.72
N GLY A 282 -4.93 -21.70 15.83
CA GLY A 282 -4.85 -20.27 16.14
C GLY A 282 -4.01 -19.45 15.17
N LEU A 283 -3.22 -20.09 14.28
CA LEU A 283 -2.47 -19.39 13.24
C LEU A 283 -3.36 -18.91 12.09
N SER A 284 -4.53 -19.51 11.87
CA SER A 284 -5.43 -19.09 10.78
C SER A 284 -6.08 -17.73 11.08
N PHE A 285 -6.13 -16.85 10.07
CA PHE A 285 -6.82 -15.57 10.16
C PHE A 285 -8.29 -15.70 10.57
N LYS A 286 -8.96 -16.79 10.18
CA LYS A 286 -10.33 -17.06 10.60
C LYS A 286 -10.48 -17.21 12.12
N VAL A 287 -9.39 -17.56 12.82
CA VAL A 287 -9.36 -17.73 14.27
C VAL A 287 -8.90 -16.44 14.95
N TRP A 288 -7.69 -15.96 14.66
CA TRP A 288 -7.17 -14.76 15.35
C TRP A 288 -7.85 -13.47 14.91
N GLY A 289 -8.35 -13.40 13.67
CA GLY A 289 -9.13 -12.28 13.15
C GLY A 289 -10.56 -12.20 13.70
N ALA A 290 -11.05 -13.21 14.42
CA ALA A 290 -12.42 -13.24 14.94
C ALA A 290 -12.76 -12.03 15.84
N VAL A 291 -11.75 -11.43 16.46
CA VAL A 291 -11.88 -10.20 17.28
C VAL A 291 -12.38 -9.00 16.47
N LEU A 292 -12.18 -8.99 15.15
CA LEU A 292 -12.63 -7.92 14.24
C LEU A 292 -14.12 -8.01 13.89
N GLY A 293 -14.78 -9.10 14.30
CA GLY A 293 -16.19 -9.37 14.00
C GLY A 293 -16.43 -10.06 12.64
N PRO A 294 -17.60 -10.69 12.47
CA PRO A 294 -17.87 -11.58 11.34
C PRO A 294 -17.84 -10.88 9.98
N ALA A 295 -18.37 -9.65 9.88
CA ALA A 295 -18.39 -8.90 8.63
C ALA A 295 -16.98 -8.51 8.16
N ALA A 296 -16.09 -8.14 9.10
CA ALA A 296 -14.70 -7.84 8.80
C ALA A 296 -13.95 -9.11 8.35
N VAL A 297 -14.08 -10.20 9.11
CA VAL A 297 -13.43 -11.48 8.78
C VAL A 297 -13.87 -12.01 7.44
N ASP A 298 -15.16 -11.94 7.10
CA ASP A 298 -15.69 -12.39 5.81
C ASP A 298 -15.04 -11.62 4.65
N MET A 299 -15.09 -10.29 4.69
CA MET A 299 -14.52 -9.45 3.62
C MET A 299 -13.01 -9.60 3.51
N LEU A 300 -12.30 -9.52 4.65
CA LEU A 300 -10.83 -9.58 4.67
C LEU A 300 -10.34 -10.96 4.20
N SER A 301 -11.03 -12.05 4.56
CA SER A 301 -10.71 -13.40 4.05
C SER A 301 -10.90 -13.52 2.54
N GLN A 302 -11.88 -12.84 1.96
CA GLN A 302 -12.07 -12.82 0.51
C GLN A 302 -10.95 -12.03 -0.18
N MET A 303 -10.56 -10.88 0.38
CA MET A 303 -9.49 -10.03 -0.17
C MET A 303 -8.12 -10.68 -0.06
N THR A 304 -7.80 -11.31 1.08
CA THR A 304 -6.51 -11.96 1.32
C THR A 304 -6.49 -13.43 0.90
N ASN A 305 -7.46 -13.87 0.08
CA ASN A 305 -7.43 -15.22 -0.47
C ASN A 305 -6.15 -15.44 -1.30
N PRO A 306 -5.39 -16.52 -1.09
CA PRO A 306 -4.18 -16.80 -1.87
C PRO A 306 -4.42 -16.87 -3.37
N ASP A 307 -5.61 -17.31 -3.80
CA ASP A 307 -6.00 -17.42 -5.19
C ASP A 307 -6.47 -16.07 -5.76
N PRO A 308 -5.70 -15.42 -6.65
CA PRO A 308 -6.10 -14.13 -7.21
C PRO A 308 -7.33 -14.21 -8.11
N THR A 309 -7.72 -15.40 -8.59
CA THR A 309 -8.84 -15.56 -9.54
C THR A 309 -10.21 -15.54 -8.87
N VAL A 310 -10.26 -15.67 -7.54
CA VAL A 310 -11.49 -15.64 -6.74
C VAL A 310 -11.57 -14.42 -5.81
N ARG A 311 -10.54 -13.55 -5.83
CA ARG A 311 -10.60 -12.30 -5.07
C ARG A 311 -11.64 -11.36 -5.68
N PRO A 312 -12.40 -10.62 -4.86
CA PRO A 312 -13.33 -9.62 -5.35
C PRO A 312 -12.58 -8.47 -6.03
N SER A 313 -13.25 -7.79 -6.94
CA SER A 313 -12.84 -6.49 -7.45
C SER A 313 -13.00 -5.40 -6.38
N MET A 314 -12.30 -4.27 -6.53
CA MET A 314 -12.50 -3.14 -5.62
C MET A 314 -13.94 -2.60 -5.61
N ASN A 315 -14.71 -2.76 -6.70
CA ASN A 315 -16.13 -2.41 -6.71
C ASN A 315 -16.94 -3.28 -5.73
N GLU A 316 -16.68 -4.58 -5.72
CA GLU A 316 -17.33 -5.53 -4.82
C GLU A 316 -16.87 -5.32 -3.37
N VAL A 317 -15.56 -5.10 -3.16
CA VAL A 317 -15.00 -4.76 -1.83
C VAL A 317 -15.70 -3.53 -1.26
N MET A 318 -15.80 -2.44 -2.02
CA MET A 318 -16.41 -1.19 -1.54
C MET A 318 -17.94 -1.27 -1.39
N SER A 319 -18.58 -2.30 -1.94
CA SER A 319 -20.02 -2.56 -1.79
C SER A 319 -20.33 -3.46 -0.59
N HIS A 320 -19.31 -4.02 0.07
CA HIS A 320 -19.46 -4.95 1.18
C HIS A 320 -20.13 -4.32 2.41
N LEU A 321 -20.95 -5.10 3.13
CA LEU A 321 -21.71 -4.64 4.30
C LEU A 321 -20.83 -4.09 5.43
N TRP A 322 -19.60 -4.61 5.55
CA TRP A 322 -18.64 -4.13 6.56
C TRP A 322 -18.41 -2.62 6.50
N TRP A 323 -18.48 -1.98 5.33
CA TRP A 323 -18.32 -0.53 5.20
C TRP A 323 -19.54 0.29 5.64
N GLN A 324 -20.68 -0.36 5.84
CA GLN A 324 -21.94 0.26 6.26
C GLN A 324 -22.09 0.31 7.79
N GLU A 325 -21.32 -0.53 8.50
CA GLU A 325 -21.20 -0.53 9.96
C GLU A 325 -20.27 0.62 10.38
N LEU A 326 -20.83 1.73 10.85
CA LEU A 326 -20.12 2.84 11.50
C LEU A 326 -20.48 2.93 12.99
#